data_AF-A0A519UFK7-F1
#
_entry.id   AF-A0A519UFK7-F1
#
_cell.length_a   1.000
_cell.length_b   1.000
_cell.length_c   1.000
_cell.angle_alpha   90.00
_cell.angle_beta   90.00
_cell.angle_gamma   90.00
#
_symmetry.space_group_name_H-M   'P 1'
#
loop_
_entity.id
_entity.type
_entity.pdbx_description
1 polymer ?
#
loop_
_entity_poly.entity_id
_entity_poly.type
_entity_poly.pdbx_seq_one_letter_code
_entity_poly.pdbx_strand_id
1 'polypeptide(L)'
;MNKFKYIFYLMTIALVVSSCRKTLELSPEDYFGDNNFWKNESQVNNFMTGIHKQFRDNQFQFLRFGEMRGGTFSNVERQQVSLFDLGVIEQRLEETSAGVSNWGG
;
A
#
# COMPACT_ATOMS: atom_id res chain seq x y z
N MET A 1 -55.03 -31.49 6.36
CA MET A 1 -53.79 -31.59 5.56
C MET A 1 -53.31 -30.27 4.96
N ASN A 2 -54.20 -29.40 4.46
CA ASN A 2 -53.78 -28.16 3.76
C ASN A 2 -53.08 -27.14 4.67
N LYS A 3 -53.50 -26.99 5.93
CA LYS A 3 -52.87 -26.07 6.91
C LYS A 3 -51.40 -26.40 7.19
N PHE A 4 -51.05 -27.68 7.28
CA PHE A 4 -49.66 -28.13 7.46
C PHE A 4 -48.79 -27.87 6.21
N LYS A 5 -49.37 -27.96 5.00
CA LYS A 5 -48.67 -27.57 3.76
C LYS A 5 -48.33 -26.07 3.77
N TYR A 6 -49.26 -25.21 4.19
CA TYR A 6 -49.00 -23.77 4.29
C TYR A 6 -47.92 -23.44 5.32
N ILE A 7 -47.92 -24.11 6.47
CA ILE A 7 -46.86 -23.96 7.49
C ILE A 7 -45.50 -24.38 6.93
N PHE A 8 -45.44 -25.50 6.20
CA PHE A 8 -44.22 -25.98 5.57
C PHE A 8 -43.70 -25.00 4.50
N TYR A 9 -44.57 -24.48 3.63
CA TYR A 9 -44.20 -23.45 2.65
C TYR A 9 -43.67 -22.17 3.32
N LEU A 10 -44.30 -21.72 4.39
CA LEU A 10 -43.88 -20.52 5.12
C LEU A 10 -42.50 -20.70 5.77
N MET A 11 -42.22 -21.90 6.28
CA MET A 11 -40.92 -22.27 6.85
C MET A 11 -39.81 -22.30 5.79
N THR A 12 -40.10 -22.82 4.58
CA THR A 12 -39.14 -22.82 3.47
C THR A 12 -38.81 -21.41 2.97
N ILE A 13 -39.80 -20.51 2.95
CA ILE A 13 -39.59 -19.10 2.56
C ILE A 13 -38.72 -18.38 3.59
N ALA A 14 -38.96 -18.59 4.89
CA ALA A 14 -38.16 -18.00 5.96
C ALA A 14 -36.68 -18.41 5.90
N LEU A 15 -36.41 -19.68 5.57
CA LEU A 15 -35.05 -20.20 5.40
C LEU A 15 -34.32 -19.53 4.22
N VAL A 16 -34.98 -19.38 3.07
CA VAL A 16 -34.40 -18.73 1.89
C VAL A 16 -34.07 -17.26 2.17
N VAL A 17 -34.95 -16.52 2.85
CA VAL A 17 -34.73 -15.09 3.18
C VAL A 17 -33.57 -14.89 4.18
N SER A 18 -33.34 -15.84 5.09
CA SER A 18 -32.23 -15.76 6.05
C SER A 18 -30.84 -15.99 5.44
N SER A 19 -30.76 -16.59 4.24
CA SER A 19 -29.49 -17.00 3.60
C SER A 19 -28.67 -15.85 2.97
N CYS A 20 -29.27 -14.67 2.74
CA CYS A 20 -28.60 -13.51 2.13
C CYS A 20 -27.70 -12.68 3.09
N ARG A 21 -27.53 -13.10 4.35
CA ARG A 21 -26.74 -12.32 5.33
C ARG A 21 -25.25 -12.20 4.97
N LYS A 22 -24.66 -13.24 4.36
CA LYS A 22 -23.22 -13.25 3.99
C LYS A 22 -22.84 -12.22 2.93
N THR A 23 -23.76 -11.81 2.06
CA THR A 23 -23.52 -10.76 1.06
C THR A 23 -23.67 -9.36 1.65
N LEU A 24 -24.34 -9.23 2.81
CA LEU A 24 -24.59 -7.93 3.44
C LEU A 24 -23.51 -7.55 4.45
N GLU A 25 -22.86 -8.53 5.07
CA GLU A 25 -21.69 -8.32 5.95
C GLU A 25 -20.37 -8.45 5.18
N LEU A 26 -20.18 -7.61 4.17
CA LEU A 26 -18.86 -7.41 3.58
C LEU A 26 -18.09 -6.38 4.41
N SER A 27 -17.06 -6.84 5.11
CA SER A 27 -15.99 -5.94 5.54
C SER A 27 -15.10 -5.60 4.33
N PRO A 28 -14.53 -4.39 4.25
CA PRO A 28 -13.50 -4.08 3.26
C PRO A 28 -12.36 -5.10 3.31
N GLU A 29 -11.76 -5.41 2.15
CA GLU A 29 -10.52 -6.19 2.09
C GLU A 29 -9.37 -5.29 2.53
N ASP A 30 -9.27 -5.08 3.84
CA ASP A 30 -8.19 -4.34 4.48
C ASP A 30 -7.39 -5.30 5.36
N TYR A 31 -6.15 -5.58 4.99
CA TYR A 31 -5.26 -6.48 5.71
C TYR A 31 -4.72 -5.89 7.03
N PHE A 32 -4.81 -4.57 7.19
CA PHE A 32 -4.24 -3.82 8.33
C PHE A 32 -5.29 -2.98 9.07
N GLY A 33 -6.58 -3.28 8.88
CA GLY A 33 -7.68 -2.54 9.47
C GLY A 33 -7.87 -2.79 10.97
N ASP A 34 -8.61 -1.90 11.63
CA ASP A 34 -8.90 -1.97 13.08
C ASP A 34 -9.56 -3.31 13.49
N ASN A 35 -10.40 -3.84 12.59
CA ASN A 35 -11.14 -5.07 12.84
C ASN A 35 -10.26 -6.33 12.88
N ASN A 36 -9.09 -6.37 12.23
CA ASN A 36 -8.30 -7.60 12.09
C ASN A 36 -6.84 -7.52 12.57
N PHE A 37 -6.18 -6.36 12.46
CA PHE A 37 -4.72 -6.30 12.61
C PHE A 37 -4.22 -5.74 13.95
N TRP A 38 -5.00 -4.91 14.63
CA TRP A 38 -4.56 -4.21 15.86
C TRP A 38 -5.00 -4.95 17.13
N LYS A 39 -4.72 -6.25 17.24
CA LYS A 39 -5.25 -7.10 18.32
C LYS A 39 -4.25 -7.45 19.41
N ASN A 40 -2.96 -7.38 19.13
CA ASN A 40 -1.91 -7.69 20.11
C ASN A 40 -0.68 -6.78 19.95
N GLU A 41 0.13 -6.75 21.00
CA GLU A 41 1.34 -5.91 21.05
C GLU A 41 2.36 -6.27 19.96
N SER A 42 2.49 -7.57 19.64
CA SER A 42 3.43 -8.04 18.60
C SER A 42 3.10 -7.45 17.22
N GLN A 43 1.81 -7.37 16.87
CA GLN A 43 1.35 -6.74 15.62
C GLN A 43 1.75 -5.25 15.57
N VAL A 44 1.56 -4.52 16.67
CA VAL A 44 1.94 -3.10 16.79
C VAL A 44 3.46 -2.93 16.65
N ASN A 45 4.24 -3.73 17.37
CA ASN A 45 5.70 -3.66 17.36
C ASN A 45 6.29 -4.01 15.97
N ASN A 46 5.72 -5.01 15.30
CA ASN A 46 6.11 -5.37 13.94
C ASN A 46 5.73 -4.27 12.93
N PHE A 47 4.56 -3.67 13.08
CA PHE A 47 4.14 -2.53 12.26
C PHE A 47 5.09 -1.34 12.41
N MET A 48 5.47 -1.00 13.65
CA MET A 48 6.46 0.05 13.91
C MET A 48 7.82 -0.25 13.25
N THR A 49 8.27 -1.51 13.29
CA THR A 49 9.49 -1.93 12.59
C THR A 49 9.34 -1.80 11.08
N GLY A 50 8.17 -2.15 10.53
CA GLY A 50 7.83 -2.00 9.12
C GLY A 50 7.91 -0.54 8.65
N ILE A 51 7.34 0.40 9.42
CA ILE A 51 7.43 1.84 9.10
C ILE A 51 8.90 2.29 9.02
N HIS A 52 9.72 1.94 10.01
CA HIS A 52 11.13 2.34 10.02
C HIS A 52 11.90 1.72 8.86
N LYS A 53 11.58 0.48 8.48
CA LYS A 53 12.14 -0.16 7.30
C LYS A 53 11.75 0.60 6.03
N GLN A 54 10.47 0.90 5.83
CA GLN A 54 10.01 1.63 4.64
C GLN A 54 10.67 3.01 4.54
N PHE A 55 10.80 3.73 5.65
CA PHE A 55 11.53 5.00 5.69
C PHE A 55 12.98 4.84 5.26
N ARG A 56 13.67 3.80 5.78
CA ARG A 56 15.08 3.52 5.46
C ARG A 56 15.27 3.08 4.01
N ASP A 57 14.37 2.26 3.48
CA ASP A 57 14.46 1.78 2.10
C ASP A 57 14.35 2.96 1.10
N ASN A 58 13.60 4.02 1.47
CA ASN A 58 13.43 5.22 0.68
C ASN A 58 14.38 6.37 1.04
N GLN A 59 15.41 6.13 1.87
CA GLN A 59 16.29 7.18 2.40
C GLN A 59 16.95 8.06 1.33
N PHE A 60 17.28 7.49 0.16
CA PHE A 60 17.94 8.23 -0.93
C PHE A 60 17.04 9.27 -1.58
N GLN A 61 15.72 9.20 -1.40
CA GLN A 61 14.82 10.24 -1.88
C GLN A 61 15.02 11.56 -1.18
N PHE A 62 15.33 11.54 0.11
CA PHE A 62 15.64 12.77 0.85
C PHE A 62 16.86 13.46 0.24
N LEU A 63 17.85 12.70 -0.24
CA LEU A 63 19.00 13.25 -0.93
C LEU A 63 18.65 13.75 -2.35
N ARG A 64 17.88 12.97 -3.12
CA ARG A 64 17.44 13.34 -4.48
C ARG A 64 16.70 14.67 -4.50
N PHE A 65 15.71 14.81 -3.63
CA PHE A 65 14.90 16.02 -3.55
C PHE A 65 15.57 17.15 -2.77
N GLY A 66 16.44 16.83 -1.81
CA GLY A 66 17.07 17.81 -0.93
C GLY A 66 18.32 18.47 -1.48
N GLU A 67 19.20 17.73 -2.16
CA GLU A 67 20.56 18.22 -2.47
C GLU A 67 21.02 17.92 -3.90
N MET A 68 20.56 16.83 -4.54
CA MET A 68 21.14 16.40 -5.84
C MET A 68 21.07 17.48 -6.93
N ARG A 69 20.09 18.37 -6.87
CA ARG A 69 19.91 19.49 -7.82
C ARG A 69 20.62 20.78 -7.41
N GLY A 70 21.31 20.80 -6.26
CA GLY A 70 21.97 21.98 -5.68
C GLY A 70 23.27 22.39 -6.37
N GLY A 71 23.80 21.58 -7.29
CA GLY A 71 25.03 21.88 -8.05
C GLY A 71 26.33 21.47 -7.33
N THR A 72 26.25 20.91 -6.12
CA THR A 72 27.41 20.44 -5.35
C THR A 72 27.96 19.10 -5.87
N PHE A 73 27.14 18.31 -6.58
CA PHE A 73 27.51 16.99 -7.09
C PHE A 73 28.25 17.05 -8.42
N SER A 74 29.25 16.17 -8.59
CA SER A 74 30.05 16.04 -9.80
C SER A 74 29.32 15.18 -10.84
N ASN A 75 29.27 15.65 -12.09
CA ASN A 75 28.88 14.86 -13.25
C ASN A 75 30.07 14.22 -13.98
N VAL A 76 31.28 14.35 -13.42
CA VAL A 76 32.50 13.71 -13.92
C VAL A 76 32.88 12.54 -13.03
N GLU A 77 33.14 11.39 -13.64
CA GLU A 77 33.61 10.18 -12.98
C GLU A 77 35.00 10.36 -12.36
N ARG A 78 35.21 9.77 -11.18
CA ARG A 78 36.49 9.83 -10.46
C ARG A 78 37.17 8.47 -10.29
N GLN A 79 36.44 7.37 -10.55
CA GLN A 79 36.88 6.00 -10.25
C GLN A 79 36.58 5.01 -11.38
N GLN A 80 36.37 5.47 -12.62
CA GLN A 80 36.00 4.61 -13.76
C GLN A 80 34.78 3.72 -13.49
N VAL A 81 33.84 4.21 -12.68
CA VAL A 81 32.56 3.57 -12.38
C VAL A 81 31.44 4.38 -12.98
N SER A 82 30.35 3.71 -13.33
CA SER A 82 29.13 4.36 -13.82
C SER A 82 28.63 5.40 -12.82
N LEU A 83 28.31 6.59 -13.31
CA LEU A 83 27.65 7.63 -12.52
C LEU A 83 26.15 7.31 -12.38
N PHE A 84 25.59 7.60 -11.21
CA PHE A 84 24.19 7.38 -10.87
C PHE A 84 23.44 8.72 -10.73
N ASP A 85 22.13 8.74 -10.99
CA ASP A 85 21.26 9.93 -10.84
C ASP A 85 21.70 11.18 -11.64
N LEU A 86 22.50 11.01 -12.72
CA LEU A 86 23.00 12.11 -13.57
C LEU A 86 21.90 13.03 -14.11
N GLY A 87 20.78 12.47 -14.57
CA GLY A 87 19.66 13.28 -15.07
C GLY A 87 19.12 14.25 -14.02
N VAL A 88 19.08 13.83 -12.76
CA VAL A 88 18.67 14.69 -11.63
C VAL A 88 19.76 15.71 -11.31
N ILE A 89 21.03 15.28 -11.24
CA ILE A 89 22.18 16.17 -10.93
C ILE A 89 22.31 17.29 -11.97
N GLU A 90 22.19 16.95 -13.25
CA GLU A 90 22.30 17.89 -14.38
C GLU A 90 21.02 18.68 -14.64
N GLN A 91 19.97 18.47 -13.82
CA GLN A 91 18.64 19.05 -13.98
C GLN A 91 18.00 18.77 -15.36
N ARG A 92 18.42 17.68 -16.03
CA ARG A 92 17.85 17.21 -17.30
C ARG A 92 16.61 16.36 -17.03
N LEU A 93 15.52 17.04 -16.66
CA LEU A 93 14.21 16.43 -16.44
C LEU A 93 13.39 16.52 -17.73
N GLU A 94 13.08 15.37 -18.31
CA GLU A 94 12.32 15.24 -19.55
C GLU A 94 11.01 14.49 -19.27
N GLU A 95 10.03 14.61 -20.16
CA GLU A 95 8.75 13.89 -20.02
C GLU A 95 8.96 12.36 -19.92
N THR A 96 9.94 11.84 -20.64
CA THR A 96 10.33 10.42 -20.63
C THR A 96 11.33 10.08 -19.53
N SER A 97 11.86 11.07 -18.81
CA SER A 97 12.91 10.90 -17.80
C SER A 97 12.77 11.97 -16.71
N ALA A 98 11.77 11.78 -15.84
CA ALA A 98 11.49 12.68 -14.72
C ALA A 98 12.51 12.55 -13.57
N GLY A 99 13.46 11.63 -13.66
CA GLY A 99 14.50 11.38 -12.64
C GLY A 99 14.01 10.69 -11.36
N VAL A 100 12.71 10.74 -11.07
CA VAL A 100 12.10 10.09 -9.91
C VAL A 100 10.74 9.51 -10.32
N SER A 101 10.46 8.27 -9.92
CA SER A 101 9.16 7.61 -10.12
C SER A 101 8.37 7.55 -8.81
N ASN A 102 7.05 7.36 -8.92
CA ASN A 102 6.13 7.17 -7.79
C ASN A 102 6.31 8.19 -6.64
N TRP A 103 6.63 9.45 -6.93
CA TRP A 103 6.87 10.48 -5.90
C TRP A 103 7.95 10.10 -4.87
N GLY A 104 8.86 9.18 -5.24
CA GLY A 104 9.92 8.68 -4.39
C GLY A 104 9.66 7.31 -3.76
N GLY A 105 8.55 6.65 -4.05
CA GLY A 105 8.24 5.30 -3.58
C GLY A 105 6.82 4.90 -3.94
#